data_AF-A0A4Q4V1W0-F1
#
_entry.id   AF-A0A4Q4V1W0-F1
#
_cell.length_a   1.000
_cell.length_b   1.000
_cell.length_c   1.000
_cell.angle_alpha   90.00
_cell.angle_beta   90.00
_cell.angle_gamma   90.00
#
_symmetry.space_group_name_H-M   'P 1'
#
loop_
_entity.id
_entity.type
_entity.pdbx_description
1 polymer ?
#
loop_
_entity_poly.entity_id
_entity_poly.type
_entity_poly.pdbx_seq_one_letter_code
_entity_poly.pdbx_strand_id
1 'polypeptide(L)'
;MLGSRETESDGPQPLLSNIDTKRHWLLILDNADDPDVDYQQYYPSVGYEELGSLDKGDCIPLLLQPMGLSAESQAVTSAAEKVIHILGSHTLAIIQAGSYIAQGGCSPSDYPLVFQRQRERLLKFNLTQAQSRYHNVYAALEASAQTLDMPESESGRDALCLLQVLSQFHYENVLPGLLQGAWNGAQEVRKP
;
A
#
# COMPACT_ATOMS: atom_id res chain seq x y z
N MET A 1 41.50 -17.02 -19.00
CA MET A 1 41.11 -15.86 -18.16
C MET A 1 39.67 -16.11 -17.73
N LEU A 2 39.50 -16.57 -16.50
CA LEU A 2 38.20 -16.87 -15.89
C LEU A 2 37.60 -15.54 -15.42
N GLY A 3 36.49 -15.13 -16.04
CA GLY A 3 35.66 -14.03 -15.57
C GLY A 3 34.83 -14.50 -14.38
N SER A 4 35.09 -13.90 -13.23
CA SER A 4 34.45 -14.17 -11.96
C SER A 4 32.94 -14.06 -12.07
N ARG A 5 32.25 -15.11 -11.63
CA ARG A 5 30.84 -15.06 -11.25
C ARG A 5 30.66 -13.97 -10.21
N GLU A 6 29.77 -13.03 -10.47
CA GLU A 6 29.17 -12.19 -9.43
C GLU A 6 28.55 -13.14 -8.40
N THR A 7 29.14 -13.16 -7.21
CA THR A 7 28.66 -13.97 -6.11
C THR A 7 27.35 -13.38 -5.62
N GLU A 8 26.30 -14.15 -5.86
CA GLU A 8 25.11 -14.33 -5.02
C GLU A 8 25.23 -13.63 -3.66
N SER A 9 24.26 -12.73 -3.42
CA SER A 9 24.08 -11.89 -2.25
C SER A 9 24.53 -12.55 -0.95
N ASP A 10 25.58 -11.99 -0.35
CA ASP A 10 26.04 -12.29 0.99
C ASP A 10 24.86 -12.10 1.96
N GLY A 11 24.40 -13.18 2.61
CA GLY A 11 23.26 -13.13 3.53
C GLY A 11 23.52 -12.22 4.74
N PRO A 12 22.55 -11.99 5.65
CA PRO A 12 22.72 -11.05 6.77
C PRO A 12 23.77 -11.47 7.82
N GLN A 13 24.30 -12.69 7.74
CA GLN A 13 25.23 -13.27 8.73
C GLN A 13 26.55 -12.47 8.93
N PRO A 14 27.25 -11.97 7.89
CA PRO A 14 28.49 -11.18 8.04
C PRO A 14 28.23 -9.77 8.60
N LEU A 15 27.02 -9.24 8.43
CA LEU A 15 26.63 -7.91 8.92
C LEU A 15 26.42 -7.92 10.44
N LEU A 16 25.83 -8.99 10.98
CA LEU A 16 25.60 -9.14 12.41
C LEU A 16 26.87 -9.56 13.18
N SER A 17 27.83 -10.23 12.53
CA SER A 17 29.05 -10.72 13.19
C SER A 17 30.02 -9.61 13.63
N ASN A 18 29.89 -8.39 13.09
CA ASN A 18 30.73 -7.24 13.44
C ASN A 18 30.05 -6.27 14.43
N ILE A 19 28.89 -6.63 14.98
CA ILE A 19 28.21 -5.79 15.97
C ILE A 19 28.98 -5.84 17.29
N ASP A 20 29.45 -4.68 17.76
CA ASP A 20 30.07 -4.51 19.07
C ASP A 20 29.06 -4.87 20.17
N THR A 21 29.32 -5.98 20.86
CA THR A 21 28.46 -6.51 21.93
C THR A 21 28.36 -5.60 23.16
N LYS A 22 29.20 -4.55 23.25
CA LYS A 22 29.15 -3.55 24.32
C LYS A 22 28.21 -2.38 24.02
N ARG A 23 27.58 -2.33 22.84
CA ARG A 23 26.63 -1.28 22.47
C ARG A 23 25.20 -1.82 22.48
N HIS A 24 24.27 -0.97 22.91
CA HIS A 24 22.85 -1.24 22.71
C HIS A 24 22.51 -1.09 21.23
N TRP A 25 21.90 -2.12 20.66
CA TRP A 25 21.42 -2.15 19.28
C TRP A 25 19.93 -2.50 19.26
N LEU A 26 19.24 -2.02 18.23
CA LEU A 26 17.85 -2.37 17.90
C LEU A 26 17.85 -2.88 16.46
N LEU A 27 17.40 -4.10 16.25
CA LEU A 27 17.22 -4.70 14.93
C LEU A 27 15.74 -4.57 14.53
N ILE A 28 15.48 -4.02 13.35
CA ILE A 28 14.16 -3.95 12.75
C ILE A 28 14.23 -4.74 11.44
N LEU A 29 13.42 -5.78 11.33
CA LEU A 29 13.23 -6.55 10.11
C LEU A 29 11.88 -6.14 9.53
N ASP A 30 11.90 -5.33 8.47
CA ASP A 30 10.70 -4.90 7.76
C ASP A 30 10.37 -5.91 6.66
N ASN A 31 9.09 -6.25 6.50
CA ASN A 31 8.58 -7.22 5.52
C ASN A 31 9.29 -8.60 5.55
N ALA A 32 9.53 -9.14 6.75
CA ALA A 32 10.15 -10.46 6.97
C ALA A 32 9.14 -11.61 6.92
N ASP A 33 8.42 -11.73 5.81
CA ASP A 33 7.32 -12.69 5.61
C ASP A 33 7.68 -13.85 4.65
N ASP A 34 8.95 -13.98 4.27
CA ASP A 34 9.43 -15.10 3.45
C ASP A 34 9.34 -16.43 4.24
N PRO A 35 8.46 -17.38 3.83
CA PRO A 35 8.28 -18.63 4.54
C PRO A 35 9.50 -19.57 4.45
N ASP A 36 10.42 -19.33 3.51
CA ASP A 36 11.63 -20.13 3.32
C ASP A 36 12.80 -19.64 4.19
N VAL A 37 12.64 -18.50 4.89
CA VAL A 37 13.64 -17.92 5.77
C VAL A 37 13.26 -18.11 7.24
N ASP A 38 14.06 -18.89 7.98
CA ASP A 38 13.92 -18.98 9.43
C ASP A 38 14.55 -17.75 10.10
N TYR A 39 13.75 -16.72 10.36
CA TYR A 39 14.23 -15.50 11.02
C TYR A 39 14.63 -15.71 12.49
N GLN A 40 14.15 -16.77 13.17
CA GLN A 40 14.45 -17.02 14.58
C GLN A 40 15.93 -17.34 14.81
N GLN A 41 16.66 -17.77 13.78
CA GLN A 41 18.10 -18.03 13.87
C GLN A 41 18.92 -16.76 14.16
N TYR A 42 18.38 -15.56 13.91
CA TYR A 42 19.11 -14.29 14.03
C TYR A 42 18.90 -13.57 15.37
N TYR A 43 17.92 -13.98 16.18
CA TYR A 43 17.66 -13.36 17.47
C TYR A 43 16.97 -14.33 18.46
N PRO A 44 17.39 -14.38 19.74
CA PRO A 44 16.64 -15.11 20.75
C PRO A 44 15.30 -14.42 21.01
N SER A 45 14.19 -15.15 20.86
CA SER A 45 12.85 -14.58 21.06
C SER A 45 12.61 -14.23 22.53
N VAL A 46 12.30 -12.97 22.82
CA VAL A 46 11.78 -12.53 24.13
C VAL A 46 10.24 -12.55 24.20
N GLY A 47 9.57 -12.83 23.08
CA GLY A 47 8.12 -12.85 22.92
C GLY A 47 7.71 -12.33 21.55
N TYR A 48 6.40 -12.29 21.27
CA TYR A 48 5.82 -11.60 20.12
C TYR A 48 4.50 -10.93 20.52
N GLU A 49 4.14 -9.86 19.82
CA GLU A 49 2.84 -9.21 19.92
C GLU A 49 2.29 -9.04 18.49
N GLU A 50 1.14 -9.65 18.22
CA GLU A 50 0.46 -9.47 16.94
C GLU A 50 -0.32 -8.15 16.98
N LEU A 51 0.04 -7.23 16.07
CA LEU A 51 -0.72 -6.00 15.90
C LEU A 51 -1.99 -6.31 15.08
N GLY A 52 -3.14 -6.16 15.73
CA GLY A 52 -4.45 -6.30 15.12
C GLY A 52 -4.86 -5.07 14.30
N SER A 53 -6.12 -5.09 13.85
CA SER A 53 -6.74 -3.91 13.23
C SER A 53 -6.85 -2.75 14.23
N LEU A 54 -6.89 -1.54 13.68
CA LEU A 54 -7.02 -0.32 14.47
C LEU A 54 -8.37 -0.26 15.19
N ASP A 55 -8.41 0.35 16.38
CA ASP A 55 -9.66 0.59 17.10
C ASP A 55 -10.58 1.53 16.30
N LYS A 56 -11.89 1.35 16.46
CA LYS A 56 -12.89 2.14 15.75
C LYS A 56 -12.77 3.64 16.05
N GLY A 57 -12.39 4.00 17.28
CA GLY A 57 -12.20 5.39 17.69
C GLY A 57 -11.09 6.08 16.89
N ASP A 58 -10.04 5.35 16.53
CA ASP A 58 -8.91 5.86 15.75
C ASP A 58 -9.16 5.76 14.23
N CYS A 59 -10.07 4.88 13.78
CA CYS A 59 -10.43 4.74 12.37
C CYS A 59 -11.21 5.96 11.83
N ILE A 60 -12.07 6.56 12.64
CA ILE A 60 -12.88 7.74 12.25
C ILE A 60 -12.00 8.94 11.88
N PRO A 61 -11.06 9.41 12.72
CA PRO A 61 -10.20 10.52 12.35
C PRO A 61 -9.34 10.20 11.13
N LEU A 62 -8.87 8.95 10.96
CA LEU A 62 -8.13 8.55 9.76
C LEU A 62 -8.96 8.63 8.48
N LEU A 63 -10.24 8.25 8.52
CA LEU A 63 -11.12 8.37 7.36
C LEU A 63 -11.40 9.84 7.03
N LEU A 64 -11.63 10.67 8.04
CA LEU A 64 -12.06 12.06 7.86
C LEU A 64 -10.91 13.04 7.58
N GLN A 65 -9.69 12.71 7.99
CA GLN A 65 -8.51 13.58 7.82
C GLN A 65 -8.33 14.05 6.37
N PRO A 66 -8.37 13.20 5.33
CA PRO A 66 -8.21 13.64 3.95
C PRO A 66 -9.31 14.61 3.49
N MET A 67 -10.51 14.53 4.10
CA MET A 67 -11.67 15.36 3.76
C MET A 67 -11.61 16.75 4.39
N GLY A 68 -10.67 17.00 5.31
CA GLY A 68 -10.65 18.21 6.13
C GLY A 68 -11.86 18.33 7.06
N LEU A 69 -12.56 17.22 7.31
CA LEU A 69 -13.74 17.16 8.16
C LEU A 69 -13.34 16.74 9.59
N SER A 70 -13.96 17.36 10.57
CA SER A 70 -13.94 16.92 11.97
C SER A 70 -15.23 16.15 12.27
N ALA A 71 -15.20 15.25 13.26
CA ALA A 71 -16.33 14.42 13.69
C ALA A 71 -17.39 15.23 14.47
N GLU A 72 -17.80 16.38 13.94
CA GLU A 72 -18.66 17.36 14.62
C GLU A 72 -20.15 17.05 14.47
N SER A 73 -20.53 16.35 13.38
CA SER A 73 -21.92 16.00 13.11
C SER A 73 -22.16 14.50 13.28
N GLN A 74 -23.20 14.14 14.03
CA GLN A 74 -23.65 12.76 14.22
C GLN A 74 -23.92 12.04 12.88
N ALA A 75 -24.36 12.78 11.86
CA ALA A 75 -24.60 12.23 10.52
C ALA A 75 -23.29 11.82 9.82
N VAL A 76 -22.24 12.62 9.95
CA VAL A 76 -20.91 12.34 9.38
C VAL A 76 -20.28 11.15 10.09
N THR A 77 -20.36 11.12 11.42
CA THR A 77 -19.86 10.01 12.24
C THR A 77 -20.56 8.70 11.90
N SER A 78 -21.89 8.70 11.79
CA SER A 78 -22.64 7.48 11.44
C SER A 78 -22.33 6.98 10.02
N ALA A 79 -22.10 7.88 9.06
CA ALA A 79 -21.66 7.48 7.73
C ALA A 79 -20.23 6.90 7.75
N ALA A 80 -19.31 7.54 8.47
CA ALA A 80 -17.94 7.07 8.64
C ALA A 80 -17.88 5.68 9.28
N GLU A 81 -18.69 5.42 10.31
CA GLU A 81 -18.78 4.11 10.96
C GLU A 81 -19.17 2.99 10.00
N LYS A 82 -20.12 3.25 9.09
CA LYS A 82 -20.52 2.29 8.06
C LYS A 82 -19.38 1.98 7.09
N VAL A 83 -18.63 3.01 6.69
CA VAL A 83 -17.45 2.85 5.83
C VAL A 83 -16.35 2.06 6.54
N ILE A 84 -16.05 2.36 7.79
CA ILE A 84 -15.03 1.64 8.58
C ILE A 84 -15.41 0.17 8.75
N HIS A 85 -16.70 -0.10 9.02
CA HIS A 85 -17.21 -1.45 9.18
C HIS A 85 -16.98 -2.32 7.93
N ILE A 86 -17.28 -1.81 6.73
CA ILE A 86 -17.08 -2.57 5.49
C ILE A 86 -15.60 -2.72 5.11
N LEU A 87 -14.74 -1.79 5.54
CA LEU A 87 -13.30 -1.83 5.30
C LEU A 87 -12.52 -2.69 6.31
N GLY A 88 -13.18 -3.17 7.37
CA GLY A 88 -12.60 -4.11 8.34
C GLY A 88 -11.50 -3.50 9.22
N SER A 89 -11.57 -2.19 9.46
CA SER A 89 -10.54 -1.44 10.21
C SER A 89 -9.12 -1.58 9.64
N HIS A 90 -8.98 -1.83 8.33
CA HIS A 90 -7.69 -1.88 7.66
C HIS A 90 -7.22 -0.46 7.34
N THR A 91 -6.14 0.00 8.01
CA THR A 91 -5.63 1.37 7.92
C THR A 91 -5.43 1.85 6.49
N LEU A 92 -4.74 1.07 5.65
CA LEU A 92 -4.53 1.43 4.25
C LEU A 92 -5.83 1.60 3.45
N ALA A 93 -6.79 0.69 3.60
CA ALA A 93 -8.08 0.77 2.91
C ALA A 93 -8.90 1.99 3.38
N ILE A 94 -8.81 2.33 4.67
CA ILE A 94 -9.45 3.53 5.25
C ILE A 94 -8.85 4.81 4.67
N ILE A 95 -7.52 4.91 4.62
CA ILE A 95 -6.84 6.09 4.06
C ILE A 95 -7.21 6.26 2.58
N GLN A 96 -7.19 5.16 1.80
CA GLN A 96 -7.58 5.18 0.40
C GLN A 96 -9.03 5.61 0.21
N ALA A 97 -9.97 5.08 1.01
CA ALA A 97 -11.37 5.48 1.00
C ALA A 97 -11.56 6.97 1.34
N GLY A 98 -10.87 7.45 2.38
CA GLY A 98 -10.90 8.84 2.80
C GLY A 98 -10.42 9.78 1.70
N SER A 99 -9.28 9.46 1.06
CA SER A 99 -8.76 10.22 -0.08
C SER A 99 -9.71 10.22 -1.28
N TYR A 100 -10.30 9.07 -1.63
CA TYR A 100 -11.28 8.96 -2.71
C TYR A 100 -12.49 9.88 -2.50
N ILE A 101 -13.05 9.85 -1.29
CA ILE A 101 -14.20 10.70 -0.91
C ILE A 101 -13.81 12.17 -0.93
N ALA A 102 -12.64 12.53 -0.35
CA ALA A 102 -12.14 13.90 -0.30
C ALA A 102 -11.93 14.51 -1.69
N GLN A 103 -11.54 13.70 -2.67
CA GLN A 103 -11.36 14.12 -4.06
C GLN A 103 -12.69 14.21 -4.85
N GLY A 104 -13.83 14.02 -4.18
CA GLY A 104 -15.16 14.14 -4.79
C GLY A 104 -15.64 12.87 -5.51
N GLY A 105 -15.02 11.71 -5.27
CA GLY A 105 -15.43 10.46 -5.91
C GLY A 105 -16.85 10.01 -5.51
N CYS A 106 -17.27 10.22 -4.26
CA CYS A 106 -18.66 10.09 -3.81
C CYS A 106 -18.85 10.72 -2.42
N SER A 107 -20.08 10.75 -1.89
CA SER A 107 -20.31 11.09 -0.49
C SER A 107 -19.93 9.93 0.45
N PRO A 108 -19.59 10.18 1.74
CA PRO A 108 -19.36 9.12 2.72
C PRO A 108 -20.52 8.12 2.82
N SER A 109 -21.77 8.59 2.62
CA SER A 109 -22.97 7.76 2.66
C SER A 109 -23.10 6.82 1.45
N ASP A 110 -22.57 7.23 0.29
CA ASP A 110 -22.63 6.46 -0.96
C ASP A 110 -21.44 5.52 -1.14
N TYR A 111 -20.35 5.76 -0.40
CA TYR A 111 -19.12 4.95 -0.50
C TYR A 111 -19.35 3.44 -0.34
N PRO A 112 -20.23 2.95 0.56
CA PRO A 112 -20.52 1.52 0.64
C PRO A 112 -21.00 0.90 -0.67
N LEU A 113 -21.77 1.63 -1.48
CA LEU A 113 -22.25 1.16 -2.78
C LEU A 113 -21.11 1.10 -3.81
N VAL A 114 -20.23 2.11 -3.80
CA VAL A 114 -19.03 2.15 -4.66
C VAL A 114 -18.12 0.97 -4.31
N PHE A 115 -17.83 0.79 -3.03
CA PHE A 115 -16.99 -0.29 -2.52
C PHE A 115 -17.52 -1.67 -2.93
N GLN A 116 -18.82 -1.92 -2.72
CA GLN A 116 -19.42 -3.20 -3.06
C GLN A 116 -19.32 -3.50 -4.56
N ARG A 117 -19.56 -2.51 -5.42
CA ARG A 117 -19.42 -2.66 -6.88
C ARG A 117 -18.00 -3.06 -7.27
N GLN A 118 -16.98 -2.41 -6.69
CA GLN A 118 -15.58 -2.77 -6.98
C GLN A 118 -15.22 -4.14 -6.45
N ARG A 119 -15.69 -4.45 -5.24
CA ARG A 119 -15.51 -5.75 -4.61
C ARG A 119 -16.03 -6.87 -5.50
N GLU A 120 -17.25 -6.74 -6.00
CA GLU A 120 -17.86 -7.70 -6.93
C GLU A 120 -17.08 -7.79 -8.26
N ARG A 121 -16.55 -6.67 -8.75
CA ARG A 121 -15.71 -6.66 -9.96
C ARG A 121 -14.43 -7.45 -9.76
N LEU A 122 -13.74 -7.26 -8.62
CA LEU A 122 -12.51 -7.97 -8.28
C LEU A 122 -12.73 -9.46 -8.07
N LEU A 123 -13.86 -9.86 -7.48
CA LEU A 123 -14.21 -11.28 -7.29
C LEU A 123 -14.37 -12.02 -8.63
N LYS A 124 -14.77 -11.34 -9.72
CA LYS A 124 -14.85 -11.95 -11.05
C LYS A 124 -13.48 -12.33 -11.63
N PHE A 125 -12.41 -11.70 -11.18
CA PHE A 125 -11.05 -11.95 -11.67
C PHE A 125 -10.30 -13.03 -10.88
N ASN A 126 -10.97 -13.72 -9.93
CA ASN A 126 -10.41 -14.85 -9.17
C ASN A 126 -8.97 -14.61 -8.70
N LEU A 127 -8.75 -13.52 -7.95
CA LEU A 127 -7.50 -13.30 -7.22
C LEU A 127 -7.34 -14.42 -6.18
N THR A 128 -6.77 -15.55 -6.59
CA THR A 128 -6.54 -16.74 -5.74
C THR A 128 -5.59 -16.40 -4.57
N GLN A 129 -4.84 -15.30 -4.70
CA GLN A 129 -3.86 -14.81 -3.72
C GLN A 129 -4.39 -13.74 -2.75
N ALA A 130 -5.57 -13.15 -2.96
CA ALA A 130 -6.07 -12.12 -2.07
C ALA A 130 -6.72 -12.78 -0.84
N GLN A 131 -5.93 -13.01 0.22
CA GLN A 131 -6.47 -13.28 1.56
C GLN A 131 -7.58 -12.25 1.88
N SER A 132 -8.57 -12.63 2.68
CA SER A 132 -9.69 -11.75 3.07
C SER A 132 -9.23 -10.37 3.57
N ARG A 133 -8.00 -10.24 4.09
CA ARG A 133 -7.41 -9.01 4.61
C ARG A 133 -7.09 -7.98 3.51
N TYR A 134 -6.55 -8.41 2.37
CA TYR A 134 -6.15 -7.49 1.27
C TYR A 134 -7.29 -7.13 0.33
N HIS A 135 -8.39 -7.88 0.38
CA HIS A 135 -9.53 -7.66 -0.50
C HIS A 135 -10.12 -6.24 -0.39
N ASN A 136 -10.17 -5.71 0.83
CA ASN A 136 -10.68 -4.35 1.08
C ASN A 136 -9.72 -3.28 0.53
N VAL A 137 -8.41 -3.53 0.59
CA VAL A 137 -7.38 -2.63 0.03
C VAL A 137 -7.50 -2.58 -1.50
N TYR A 138 -7.61 -3.74 -2.16
CA TYR A 138 -7.79 -3.76 -3.61
C TYR A 138 -9.08 -3.05 -4.05
N ALA A 139 -10.20 -3.29 -3.35
CA ALA A 139 -11.46 -2.63 -3.68
C ALA A 139 -11.41 -1.11 -3.49
N ALA A 140 -10.74 -0.63 -2.43
CA ALA A 140 -10.53 0.81 -2.21
C ALA A 140 -9.59 1.44 -3.26
N LEU A 141 -8.49 0.75 -3.60
CA LEU A 141 -7.58 1.16 -4.65
C LEU A 141 -8.27 1.23 -6.02
N GLU A 142 -9.10 0.24 -6.35
CA GLU A 142 -9.83 0.18 -7.61
C GLU A 142 -10.84 1.33 -7.75
N ALA A 143 -11.51 1.68 -6.65
CA ALA A 143 -12.39 2.86 -6.62
C ALA A 143 -11.59 4.13 -6.94
N SER A 144 -10.42 4.30 -6.31
CA SER A 144 -9.51 5.42 -6.59
C SER A 144 -8.97 5.44 -8.01
N ALA A 145 -8.63 4.28 -8.58
CA ALA A 145 -8.15 4.23 -9.96
C ALA A 145 -9.23 4.67 -10.97
N GLN A 146 -10.51 4.37 -10.70
CA GLN A 146 -11.60 4.76 -11.60
C GLN A 146 -11.81 6.27 -11.70
N THR A 147 -11.44 7.06 -10.68
CA THR A 147 -11.54 8.52 -10.78
C THR A 147 -10.53 9.10 -11.76
N LEU A 148 -9.48 8.34 -12.11
CA LEU A 148 -8.47 8.73 -13.08
C LEU A 148 -8.90 8.46 -14.53
N ASP A 149 -9.88 7.57 -14.75
CA ASP A 149 -10.36 7.16 -16.08
C ASP A 149 -11.41 8.12 -16.65
N MET A 150 -11.17 9.42 -16.47
CA MET A 150 -12.03 10.48 -16.99
C MET A 150 -11.57 10.85 -18.41
N PRO A 151 -12.47 10.86 -19.42
CA PRO A 151 -12.09 11.06 -20.84
C PRO A 151 -11.30 12.35 -21.09
N GLU A 152 -11.59 13.39 -20.30
CA GLU A 152 -11.03 14.73 -20.45
C GLU A 152 -9.70 14.90 -19.70
N SER A 153 -9.29 13.94 -18.88
CA SER A 153 -8.08 14.02 -18.06
C SER A 153 -6.91 13.32 -18.76
N GLU A 154 -6.06 14.08 -19.44
CA GLU A 154 -4.78 13.57 -19.97
C GLU A 154 -3.89 13.06 -18.83
N SER A 155 -3.74 13.84 -17.75
CA SER A 155 -2.98 13.43 -16.57
C SER A 155 -3.51 12.16 -15.91
N GLY A 156 -4.83 11.93 -15.91
CA GLY A 156 -5.45 10.72 -15.37
C GLY A 156 -5.11 9.48 -16.19
N ARG A 157 -5.18 9.60 -17.53
CA ARG A 157 -4.76 8.53 -18.45
C ARG A 157 -3.27 8.22 -18.34
N ASP A 158 -2.44 9.26 -18.21
CA ASP A 158 -1.00 9.09 -18.00
C ASP A 158 -0.70 8.40 -16.66
N ALA A 159 -1.42 8.77 -15.59
CA ALA A 159 -1.29 8.12 -14.29
C ALA A 159 -1.70 6.63 -14.34
N LEU A 160 -2.80 6.30 -15.03
CA LEU A 160 -3.21 4.91 -15.22
C LEU A 160 -2.20 4.10 -16.04
N CYS A 161 -1.63 4.70 -17.10
CA CYS A 161 -0.57 4.09 -17.89
C CYS A 161 0.68 3.83 -17.02
N LEU A 162 1.07 4.80 -16.20
CA LEU A 162 2.20 4.65 -15.28
C LEU A 162 1.93 3.54 -14.25
N LEU A 163 0.73 3.45 -13.68
CA LEU A 163 0.36 2.36 -12.76
C LEU A 163 0.47 0.99 -13.42
N GLN A 164 0.08 0.86 -14.69
CA GLN A 164 0.25 -0.38 -15.44
C GLN A 164 1.73 -0.76 -15.57
N VAL A 165 2.60 0.19 -15.92
CA VAL A 165 4.05 -0.03 -15.98
C VAL A 165 4.58 -0.42 -14.60
N LEU A 166 4.14 0.30 -13.56
CA LEU A 166 4.59 0.06 -12.19
C LEU A 166 4.20 -1.33 -11.67
N SER A 167 3.07 -1.88 -12.11
CA SER A 167 2.61 -3.22 -11.73
C SER A 167 3.49 -4.35 -12.24
N GLN A 168 4.42 -4.08 -13.17
CA GLN A 168 5.37 -5.06 -13.68
C GLN A 168 6.66 -5.15 -12.87
N PHE A 169 6.90 -4.21 -11.93
CA PHE A 169 8.06 -4.28 -11.05
C PHE A 169 7.78 -5.14 -9.82
N HIS A 170 8.85 -5.70 -9.27
CA HIS A 170 8.81 -6.28 -7.93
C HIS A 170 8.48 -5.17 -6.91
N TYR A 171 7.73 -5.52 -5.86
CA TYR A 171 7.32 -4.56 -4.84
C TYR A 171 8.51 -4.03 -4.01
N GLU A 172 9.64 -4.74 -4.04
CA GLU A 172 10.90 -4.32 -3.43
C GLU A 172 11.84 -3.67 -4.44
N ASN A 173 12.66 -2.73 -3.96
CA ASN A 173 13.79 -2.18 -4.69
C ASN A 173 13.41 -1.55 -6.04
N VAL A 174 12.31 -0.79 -6.10
CA VAL A 174 12.01 0.09 -7.23
C VAL A 174 13.15 1.09 -7.37
N LEU A 175 14.08 0.81 -8.28
CA LEU A 175 15.31 1.58 -8.47
C LEU A 175 14.95 3.02 -8.87
N PRO A 176 15.18 4.02 -8.01
CA PRO A 176 14.85 5.41 -8.34
C PRO A 176 15.60 5.89 -9.59
N GLY A 177 16.79 5.32 -9.84
CA GLY A 177 17.58 5.57 -11.06
C GLY A 177 16.88 5.14 -12.35
N LEU A 178 16.05 4.09 -12.31
CA LEU A 178 15.26 3.68 -13.48
C LEU A 178 14.20 4.73 -13.81
N LEU A 179 13.44 5.18 -12.80
CA LEU A 179 12.40 6.20 -12.97
C LEU A 179 13.03 7.55 -13.38
N GLN A 180 14.14 7.93 -12.76
CA GLN A 180 14.88 9.14 -13.10
C GLN A 180 15.44 9.09 -14.52
N GLY A 181 15.99 7.93 -14.94
CA GLY A 181 16.48 7.72 -16.29
C GLY A 181 15.37 7.82 -17.33
N ALA A 182 14.22 7.18 -17.07
CA ALA A 182 13.04 7.27 -17.92
C ALA A 182 12.53 8.72 -18.04
N TRP A 183 12.46 9.45 -16.92
CA TRP A 183 12.08 10.86 -16.90
C TRP A 183 13.03 11.74 -17.72
N ASN A 184 14.34 11.61 -17.50
CA ASN A 184 15.35 12.38 -18.23
C ASN A 184 15.30 12.07 -19.73
N GLY A 185 15.19 10.80 -20.11
CA GLY A 185 15.06 10.40 -21.52
C GLY A 185 13.81 10.98 -22.18
N ALA A 186 12.67 10.98 -21.48
CA ALA A 186 11.43 11.59 -21.97
C ALA A 186 11.57 13.11 -22.20
N GLN A 187 12.35 13.80 -21.36
CA GLN A 187 12.63 15.22 -21.54
C GLN A 187 13.53 15.50 -22.76
N GLU A 188 14.52 14.65 -23.05
CA GLU A 188 15.39 14.81 -24.22
C GLU A 188 14.64 14.61 -25.54
N VAL A 189 13.72 13.64 -25.61
CA VAL A 189 12.88 13.40 -26.82
C VAL A 189 11.88 14.54 -27.06
N ARG A 190 11.53 15.30 -26.02
CA ARG A 190 10.62 16.47 -26.10
C ARG A 190 11.31 17.76 -26.53
N LYS A 191 12.64 17.78 -26.66
CA LYS A 191 13.34 18.96 -27.18
C LYS A 191 13.12 19.06 -28.69
N PRO A 192 12.74 20.25 -29.22
CA PRO A 192 12.44 20.45 -30.63
C PRO A 192 13.65 20.27 -31.54
#